data_AF-A0A418SN83-F1
#
_entry.id   AF-A0A418SN83-F1
#
_cell.length_a   1.000
_cell.length_b   1.000
_cell.length_c   1.000
_cell.angle_alpha   90.00
_cell.angle_beta   90.00
_cell.angle_gamma   90.00
#
_symmetry.space_group_name_H-M   'P 1'
#
loop_
_entity.id
_entity.type
_entity.pdbx_description
1 polymer ?
#
loop_
_entity_poly.entity_id
_entity_poly.type
_entity_poly.pdbx_seq_one_letter_code
_entity_poly.pdbx_strand_id
1 'polypeptide(L)'
;MSLTPDQITARSEHTGLANAGEMGSECRPCARAAGVQFFYDDPLQTPITDLEIRLADASGATLIDGVKTEAPATRGAEDAAPGTGELRASLGGVRHGDVPVAAGALTAHTNPSQNIPAVIEDAWRIEQDIVAALGAFENSMKIKFQHYVDEWQKDGMIGAAADLGEGVMRGIGKWWDGEKDFWGTAWGALKSSVASIDAYIGQANEEGLPWWIPGASAVNLAGKLGRDLGSGIVAFFNDEGVVEFLSDLGEVMRGFLAGDIDRIIRSLQNLTGIEDLAGTLGEFGKMIREALADGVDWMRDMVEVLRRTPVLNLMVNTAMRCLLLMTPNFWAGVLGEGVGFIIPELLIWLIATIIAALSAGAGATMLAARCLRIASSLRNAIRGSHHVAKILSFLDEIKPIFDMIGDLAKKLRESIEEVGERIMDQAHRVVRSSRYWRQRLDELARQGHGPQRHEGDVTDRQLYDRVHKGIDPMTGTQWDGARKGPNGTLVLHKTGRHATKFNTPADYVRAYDEILKQPEYAAFAGGRKSSVAIEIQMSHIFGSTFRARIKGYSVASGTPGQRPLITATDFPNDTIVKAIFRKNENGQPYLLTMFPNF
;
A
#
# COMPACT_ATOMS: atom_id res chain seq x y z
N MET A 1 -27.58 6.35 33.33
CA MET A 1 -28.18 6.58 34.66
C MET A 1 -27.43 7.73 35.32
N SER A 2 -28.10 8.78 35.78
CA SER A 2 -27.47 9.89 36.52
C SER A 2 -27.39 9.53 38.00
N LEU A 3 -26.22 9.72 38.61
CA LEU A 3 -26.00 9.48 40.04
C LEU A 3 -26.76 10.52 40.87
N THR A 4 -27.30 10.10 42.00
CA THR A 4 -27.92 11.03 42.98
C THR A 4 -26.86 11.81 43.76
N PRO A 5 -27.17 12.98 44.32
CA PRO A 5 -26.21 13.78 45.09
C PRO A 5 -25.52 12.99 46.22
N ASP A 6 -26.26 12.13 46.94
CA ASP A 6 -25.68 11.31 48.01
C ASP A 6 -24.74 10.22 47.47
N GLN A 7 -25.03 9.67 46.29
CA GLN A 7 -24.14 8.73 45.60
C GLN A 7 -22.88 9.41 45.02
N ILE A 8 -22.98 10.69 44.67
CA ILE A 8 -21.82 11.51 44.29
C ILE A 8 -20.97 11.75 45.54
N THR A 9 -21.57 12.23 46.64
CA THR A 9 -20.88 12.48 47.91
C THR A 9 -20.21 11.23 48.48
N ALA A 10 -20.90 10.08 48.49
CA ALA A 10 -20.33 8.83 48.98
C ALA A 10 -19.14 8.31 48.12
N ARG A 11 -19.14 8.60 46.81
CA ARG A 11 -17.99 8.30 45.93
C ARG A 11 -16.86 9.31 46.11
N SER A 12 -17.17 10.56 46.40
CA SER A 12 -16.21 11.64 46.66
C SER A 12 -15.56 11.56 48.05
N GLU A 13 -16.29 11.08 49.07
CA GLU A 13 -15.77 10.90 50.44
C GLU A 13 -14.69 9.83 50.50
N HIS A 14 -14.88 8.73 49.77
CA HIS A 14 -13.93 7.61 49.78
C HIS A 14 -12.60 7.96 49.08
N THR A 15 -12.63 8.88 48.11
CA THR A 15 -11.43 9.45 47.47
C THR A 15 -10.85 10.63 48.29
N GLY A 16 -11.70 11.41 48.95
CA GLY A 16 -11.29 12.51 49.83
C GLY A 16 -10.54 12.01 51.07
N LEU A 17 -11.04 10.97 51.74
CA LEU A 17 -10.43 10.39 52.94
C LEU A 17 -9.16 9.58 52.64
N ALA A 18 -9.09 8.91 51.49
CA ALA A 18 -7.87 8.20 51.06
C ALA A 18 -6.71 9.16 50.71
N ASN A 19 -7.03 10.39 50.28
CA ASN A 19 -6.06 11.44 49.97
C ASN A 19 -5.77 12.38 51.15
N ALA A 20 -6.55 12.32 52.23
CA ALA A 20 -6.47 13.26 53.37
C ALA A 20 -5.21 13.09 54.24
N GLY A 21 -4.44 12.01 54.08
CA GLY A 21 -3.28 11.75 54.93
C GLY A 21 -3.65 11.55 56.40
N GLU A 22 -2.65 11.42 57.27
CA GLU A 22 -2.88 11.41 58.73
C GLU A 22 -3.12 12.83 59.24
N MET A 23 -3.96 12.99 60.27
CA MET A 23 -4.25 14.30 60.86
C MET A 23 -2.95 14.95 61.37
N GLY A 24 -2.55 16.09 60.79
CA GLY A 24 -1.28 16.78 61.10
C GLY A 24 -0.14 16.52 60.11
N SER A 25 -0.32 15.63 59.13
CA SER A 25 0.57 15.49 57.98
C SER A 25 0.28 16.54 56.90
N GLU A 26 1.28 16.88 56.08
CA GLU A 26 1.05 17.70 54.89
C GLU A 26 0.03 17.00 53.98
N CYS A 27 -1.02 17.72 53.56
CA CYS A 27 -2.00 17.21 52.61
C CYS A 27 -1.28 16.67 51.37
N ARG A 28 -1.55 15.41 51.02
CA ARG A 28 -1.04 14.87 49.75
C ARG A 28 -1.62 15.70 48.60
N PRO A 29 -0.83 16.08 47.59
CA PRO A 29 -1.34 16.76 46.42
C PRO A 29 -2.46 15.92 45.79
N CYS A 30 -3.60 16.55 45.48
CA CYS A 30 -4.65 15.88 44.73
C CYS A 30 -4.05 15.31 43.44
N ALA A 31 -4.19 13.99 43.22
CA ALA A 31 -3.71 13.31 42.04
C ALA A 31 -4.90 12.88 41.16
N ARG A 32 -4.66 12.77 39.86
CA ARG A 32 -5.63 12.32 38.85
C ARG A 32 -4.97 11.34 37.90
N ALA A 33 -5.77 10.45 37.34
CA ALA A 33 -5.34 9.64 36.22
C ALA A 33 -5.19 10.53 34.98
N ALA A 34 -4.07 10.41 34.29
CA ALA A 34 -3.85 11.05 33.00
C ALA A 34 -3.30 10.03 32.00
N GLY A 35 -3.55 10.26 30.73
CA GLY A 35 -3.06 9.37 29.69
C GLY A 35 -3.26 9.95 28.31
N VAL A 36 -2.56 9.37 27.36
CA VAL A 36 -2.65 9.70 25.94
C VAL A 36 -2.85 8.42 25.17
N GLN A 37 -3.64 8.46 24.10
CA GLN A 37 -3.82 7.38 23.16
C GLN A 37 -3.61 7.87 21.75
N PHE A 38 -2.87 7.10 20.95
CA PHE A 38 -2.52 7.44 19.58
C PHE A 38 -3.23 6.49 18.62
N PHE A 39 -3.86 7.04 17.60
CA PHE A 39 -4.58 6.28 16.58
C PHE A 39 -4.36 6.87 15.19
N TYR A 40 -4.51 6.03 14.17
CA TYR A 40 -4.68 6.48 12.80
C TYR A 40 -6.16 6.78 12.48
N ASP A 41 -6.41 7.64 11.49
CA ASP A 41 -7.75 7.94 10.95
C ASP A 41 -8.19 7.00 9.80
N ASP A 42 -7.77 5.73 9.85
CA ASP A 42 -8.17 4.69 8.89
C ASP A 42 -9.54 4.06 9.30
N PRO A 43 -10.16 3.21 8.46
CA PRO A 43 -11.48 2.63 8.74
C PRO A 43 -11.54 1.79 10.02
N LEU A 44 -10.42 1.21 10.48
CA LEU A 44 -10.36 0.44 11.72
C LEU A 44 -9.94 1.29 12.92
N GLN A 45 -9.61 2.57 12.70
CA GLN A 45 -9.03 3.45 13.71
C GLN A 45 -7.85 2.76 14.40
N THR A 46 -6.87 2.33 13.60
CA THR A 46 -5.78 1.46 14.03
C THR A 46 -4.97 2.15 15.16
N PRO A 47 -4.84 1.53 16.35
CA PRO A 47 -4.01 2.06 17.43
C PRO A 47 -2.52 2.08 17.08
N ILE A 48 -1.78 3.08 17.57
CA ILE A 48 -0.32 3.17 17.42
C ILE A 48 0.34 2.52 18.65
N THR A 49 0.55 1.21 18.57
CA THR A 49 1.15 0.36 19.62
C THR A 49 2.69 0.44 19.62
N ASP A 50 3.34 0.07 20.72
CA ASP A 50 4.81 0.09 20.92
C ASP A 50 5.51 1.44 20.69
N LEU A 51 4.74 2.54 20.71
CA LEU A 51 5.27 3.89 20.57
C LEU A 51 5.82 4.35 21.91
N GLU A 52 7.09 4.71 21.98
CA GLU A 52 7.68 5.24 23.21
C GLU A 52 7.15 6.66 23.46
N ILE A 53 6.74 6.96 24.69
CA ILE A 53 6.14 8.23 25.09
C ILE A 53 6.87 8.79 26.31
N ARG A 54 7.14 10.10 26.27
CA ARG A 54 7.42 10.94 27.44
C ARG A 54 6.23 11.85 27.71
N LEU A 55 5.74 11.85 28.93
CA LEU A 55 4.76 12.84 29.40
C LEU A 55 5.47 13.90 30.25
N ALA A 56 5.30 15.16 29.89
CA ALA A 56 5.77 16.31 30.64
C ALA A 56 4.59 17.15 31.15
N ASP A 57 4.77 17.82 32.29
CA ASP A 57 3.80 18.78 32.81
C ASP A 57 3.96 20.17 32.16
N ALA A 58 3.11 21.12 32.56
CA ALA A 58 3.13 22.49 32.02
C ALA A 58 4.43 23.27 32.30
N SER A 59 5.25 22.82 33.25
CA SER A 59 6.58 23.38 33.53
C SER A 59 7.69 22.74 32.70
N GLY A 60 7.37 21.66 31.96
CA GLY A 60 8.33 20.83 31.23
C GLY A 60 8.96 19.74 32.10
N ALA A 61 8.53 19.57 33.36
CA ALA A 61 9.02 18.49 34.20
C ALA A 61 8.48 17.15 33.72
N THR A 62 9.36 16.15 33.63
CA THR A 62 8.99 14.83 33.14
C THR A 62 8.23 14.04 34.21
N LEU A 63 7.02 13.62 33.89
CA LEU A 63 6.17 12.78 34.74
C LEU A 63 6.37 11.29 34.43
N ILE A 64 6.53 10.98 33.14
CA ILE A 64 6.77 9.63 32.63
C ILE A 64 7.83 9.75 31.55
N ASP A 65 8.84 8.88 31.59
CA ASP A 65 9.85 8.81 30.54
C ASP A 65 9.96 7.39 29.97
N GLY A 66 10.05 7.29 28.65
CA GLY A 66 10.34 6.05 27.95
C GLY A 66 9.29 4.94 28.03
N VAL A 67 8.03 5.25 28.38
CA VAL A 67 6.97 4.22 28.47
C VAL A 67 6.37 3.98 27.09
N LYS A 68 6.22 2.71 26.71
CA LYS A 68 5.61 2.33 25.43
C LYS A 68 4.09 2.28 25.51
N THR A 69 3.43 2.70 24.44
CA THR A 69 1.99 2.48 24.28
C THR A 69 1.65 1.00 24.29
N GLU A 70 0.51 0.67 24.89
CA GLU A 70 0.04 -0.71 25.05
C GLU A 70 -0.07 -1.43 23.69
N ALA A 71 0.49 -2.64 23.62
CA ALA A 71 0.50 -3.53 22.46
C ALA A 71 -0.08 -4.91 22.84
N PRO A 72 -0.57 -5.72 21.89
CA PRO A 72 -1.04 -7.08 22.19
C PRO A 72 0.02 -7.93 22.89
N ALA A 73 1.28 -7.83 22.45
CA ALA A 73 2.39 -8.60 23.01
C ALA A 73 2.71 -8.27 24.48
N THR A 74 2.42 -7.05 24.95
CA THR A 74 2.70 -6.65 26.34
C THR A 74 1.66 -7.18 27.34
N ARG A 75 0.56 -7.80 26.86
CA ARG A 75 -0.47 -8.42 27.70
C ARG A 75 -0.35 -9.94 27.85
N GLY A 76 0.60 -10.57 27.14
CA GLY A 76 0.87 -12.01 27.23
C GLY A 76 0.18 -12.82 26.12
N ALA A 77 0.79 -13.95 25.75
CA ALA A 77 0.35 -14.79 24.63
C ALA A 77 -1.04 -15.47 24.83
N GLU A 78 -1.57 -15.47 26.06
CA GLU A 78 -2.90 -16.00 26.38
C GLU A 78 -4.05 -15.06 25.95
N ASP A 79 -3.76 -13.77 25.69
CA ASP A 79 -4.74 -12.76 25.27
C ASP A 79 -4.95 -12.69 23.74
N ALA A 80 -4.25 -13.52 22.97
CA ALA A 80 -4.49 -13.75 21.55
C ALA A 80 -5.49 -14.90 21.27
N ALA A 81 -6.18 -15.37 22.32
CA ALA A 81 -7.26 -16.35 22.18
C ALA A 81 -8.45 -15.75 21.40
N PRO A 82 -9.15 -16.54 20.56
CA PRO A 82 -10.34 -16.07 19.85
C PRO A 82 -11.35 -15.42 20.82
N GLY A 83 -11.70 -14.15 20.59
CA GLY A 83 -12.71 -13.44 21.38
C GLY A 83 -12.21 -12.26 22.23
N THR A 84 -10.92 -11.88 22.16
CA THR A 84 -10.38 -10.74 22.93
C THR A 84 -10.66 -9.35 22.31
N GLY A 85 -11.73 -9.22 21.51
CA GLY A 85 -12.13 -7.99 20.80
C GLY A 85 -12.29 -6.72 21.66
N GLU A 86 -12.22 -6.82 22.99
CA GLU A 86 -12.15 -5.70 23.95
C GLU A 86 -10.79 -4.98 23.99
N LEU A 87 -9.70 -5.58 23.47
CA LEU A 87 -8.33 -5.04 23.59
C LEU A 87 -8.16 -3.66 22.91
N ARG A 88 -8.76 -3.45 21.73
CA ARG A 88 -8.51 -2.26 20.88
C ARG A 88 -8.81 -0.92 21.53
N ALA A 89 -9.76 -0.85 22.47
CA ALA A 89 -10.12 0.40 23.13
C ALA A 89 -9.00 0.92 24.05
N SER A 90 -8.15 0.03 24.55
CA SER A 90 -7.02 0.35 25.43
C SER A 90 -5.66 0.39 24.73
N LEU A 91 -5.51 -0.31 23.59
CA LEU A 91 -4.29 -0.30 22.79
C LEU A 91 -3.90 1.10 22.29
N GLY A 92 -2.61 1.28 22.01
CA GLY A 92 -2.06 2.56 21.56
C GLY A 92 -2.07 3.65 22.63
N GLY A 93 -2.36 3.28 23.89
CA GLY A 93 -2.45 4.19 25.03
C GLY A 93 -1.32 4.03 26.04
N VAL A 94 -1.05 5.10 26.78
CA VAL A 94 -0.34 5.09 28.06
C VAL A 94 -1.23 5.76 29.10
N ARG A 95 -1.43 5.12 30.25
CA ARG A 95 -2.17 5.66 31.40
C ARG A 95 -1.28 5.70 32.63
N HIS A 96 -1.38 6.78 33.41
CA HIS A 96 -0.68 6.98 34.67
C HIS A 96 -1.65 7.45 35.73
N GLY A 97 -1.70 6.74 36.85
CA GLY A 97 -2.73 6.91 37.87
C GLY A 97 -2.56 8.16 38.74
N ASP A 98 -1.32 8.60 38.96
CA ASP A 98 -0.99 9.57 40.02
C ASP A 98 -0.34 10.85 39.49
N VAL A 99 -1.01 11.56 38.57
CA VAL A 99 -0.54 12.89 38.11
C VAL A 99 -1.06 13.99 39.04
N PRO A 100 -0.21 14.83 39.66
CA PRO A 100 -0.68 15.95 40.46
C PRO A 100 -1.59 16.88 39.65
N VAL A 101 -2.73 17.31 40.22
CA VAL A 101 -3.64 18.27 39.54
C VAL A 101 -2.92 19.59 39.21
N ALA A 102 -1.94 19.98 40.04
CA ALA A 102 -1.08 21.15 39.81
C ALA A 102 -0.20 21.05 38.55
N ALA A 103 0.00 19.85 37.99
CA ALA A 103 0.77 19.64 36.76
C ALA A 103 0.15 20.35 35.53
N GLY A 104 -1.13 20.73 35.58
CA GLY A 104 -1.76 21.55 34.55
C GLY A 104 -1.95 20.83 33.22
N ALA A 105 -1.56 21.45 32.11
CA ALA A 105 -1.55 20.79 30.80
C ALA A 105 -0.41 19.77 30.73
N LEU A 106 -0.66 18.64 30.07
CA LEU A 106 0.36 17.65 29.79
C LEU A 106 0.75 17.69 28.33
N THR A 107 2.05 17.48 28.08
CA THR A 107 2.63 17.35 26.76
C THR A 107 3.17 15.94 26.59
N ALA A 108 2.69 15.25 25.56
CA ALA A 108 3.17 13.93 25.17
C ALA A 108 4.16 14.07 24.01
N HIS A 109 5.39 13.61 24.20
CA HIS A 109 6.42 13.52 23.16
C HIS A 109 6.64 12.06 22.77
N THR A 110 6.68 11.76 21.48
CA THR A 110 6.90 10.41 20.97
C THR A 110 8.39 10.13 20.70
N ASN A 111 8.80 8.88 20.91
CA ASN A 111 10.17 8.37 20.70
C ASN A 111 11.29 9.26 21.29
N PRO A 112 11.16 9.70 22.55
CA PRO A 112 12.12 10.61 23.19
C PRO A 112 13.54 10.03 23.29
N SER A 113 13.72 8.70 23.23
CA SER A 113 15.05 8.07 23.26
C SER A 113 15.74 8.01 21.90
N GLN A 114 15.02 8.30 20.81
CA GLN A 114 15.50 8.10 19.46
C GLN A 114 16.14 9.37 18.90
N ASN A 115 17.26 9.21 18.19
CA ASN A 115 17.75 10.24 17.29
C ASN A 115 16.93 10.19 16.01
N ILE A 116 15.79 10.88 16.00
CA ILE A 116 14.82 10.87 14.91
C ILE A 116 15.47 11.12 13.54
N PRO A 117 16.32 12.15 13.34
CA PRO A 117 17.04 12.34 12.07
C PRO A 117 17.84 11.11 11.60
N ALA A 118 18.57 10.45 12.50
CA ALA A 118 19.35 9.27 12.14
C ALA A 118 18.46 8.07 11.78
N VAL A 119 17.36 7.87 12.51
CA VAL A 119 16.40 6.79 12.23
C VAL A 119 15.67 7.02 10.90
N ILE A 120 15.35 8.27 10.56
CA ILE A 120 14.79 8.63 9.26
C ILE A 120 15.77 8.29 8.13
N GLU A 121 17.06 8.58 8.31
CA GLU A 121 18.09 8.26 7.31
C GLU A 121 18.27 6.74 7.14
N ASP A 122 18.21 5.98 8.24
CA ASP A 122 18.23 4.51 8.18
C ASP A 122 17.00 3.95 7.45
N ALA A 123 15.80 4.46 7.73
CA ALA A 123 14.58 4.09 7.01
C ALA A 123 14.70 4.40 5.51
N TRP A 124 15.29 5.55 5.19
CA TRP A 124 15.52 5.98 3.83
C TRP A 124 16.49 5.06 3.07
N ARG A 125 17.59 4.66 3.72
CA ARG A 125 18.53 3.70 3.14
C ARG A 125 17.87 2.35 2.83
N ILE A 126 17.06 1.82 3.76
CA ILE A 126 16.33 0.56 3.53
C ILE A 126 15.34 0.72 2.36
N GLU A 127 14.62 1.85 2.30
CA GLU A 127 13.73 2.15 1.17
C GLU A 127 14.49 2.13 -0.17
N GLN A 128 15.70 2.71 -0.22
CA GLN A 128 16.55 2.72 -1.41
C GLN A 128 17.03 1.34 -1.82
N ASP A 129 17.43 0.52 -0.85
CA ASP A 129 17.84 -0.86 -1.10
C ASP A 129 16.68 -1.69 -1.67
N ILE A 130 15.46 -1.50 -1.16
CA ILE A 130 14.25 -2.15 -1.69
C ILE A 130 14.00 -1.73 -3.14
N VAL A 131 14.05 -0.43 -3.44
CA VAL A 131 13.81 0.07 -4.82
C VAL A 131 14.87 -0.44 -5.79
N ALA A 132 16.13 -0.50 -5.37
CA ALA A 132 17.21 -1.09 -6.17
C ALA A 132 16.95 -2.58 -6.45
N ALA A 133 16.57 -3.34 -5.41
CA ALA A 133 16.29 -4.76 -5.53
C ALA A 133 15.08 -5.04 -6.43
N LEU A 134 14.02 -4.21 -6.37
CA LEU A 134 12.87 -4.31 -7.27
C LEU A 134 13.26 -4.08 -8.73
N GLY A 135 14.13 -3.11 -9.02
CA GLY A 135 14.64 -2.88 -10.37
C GLY A 135 15.45 -4.07 -10.89
N ALA A 136 16.31 -4.65 -10.05
CA ALA A 136 17.07 -5.86 -10.40
C ALA A 136 16.15 -7.07 -10.65
N PHE A 137 15.13 -7.25 -9.81
CA PHE A 137 14.12 -8.28 -9.95
C PHE A 137 13.32 -8.13 -11.25
N GLU A 138 12.83 -6.94 -11.57
CA GLU A 138 12.10 -6.68 -12.81
C GLU A 138 12.94 -7.03 -14.05
N ASN A 139 14.22 -6.66 -14.04
CA ASN A 139 15.14 -6.99 -15.14
C ASN A 139 15.38 -8.50 -15.25
N SER A 140 15.54 -9.19 -14.14
CA SER A 140 15.65 -10.65 -14.09
C SER A 140 14.42 -11.33 -14.70
N MET A 141 13.22 -10.87 -14.35
CA MET A 141 11.96 -11.41 -14.89
C MET A 141 11.81 -11.13 -16.38
N LYS A 142 12.15 -9.92 -16.86
CA LYS A 142 12.15 -9.60 -18.30
C LYS A 142 13.00 -10.60 -19.09
N ILE A 143 14.23 -10.86 -18.65
CA ILE A 143 15.12 -11.81 -19.32
C ILE A 143 14.52 -13.22 -19.38
N LYS A 144 13.88 -13.69 -18.30
CA LYS A 144 13.33 -15.05 -18.21
C LYS A 144 12.07 -15.28 -19.03
N PHE A 145 11.27 -14.24 -19.22
CA PHE A 145 9.99 -14.31 -19.92
C PHE A 145 10.04 -13.74 -21.35
N GLN A 146 11.15 -13.12 -21.76
CA GLN A 146 11.28 -12.45 -23.05
C GLN A 146 10.90 -13.34 -24.23
N HIS A 147 11.31 -14.61 -24.24
CA HIS A 147 11.01 -15.48 -25.38
C HIS A 147 9.51 -15.78 -25.52
N TYR A 148 8.74 -15.86 -24.42
CA TYR A 148 7.28 -16.04 -24.48
C TYR A 148 6.61 -14.77 -25.00
N VAL A 149 7.12 -13.60 -24.60
CA VAL A 149 6.67 -12.30 -25.09
C VAL A 149 6.91 -12.17 -26.60
N ASP A 150 8.10 -12.53 -27.07
CA ASP A 150 8.48 -12.43 -28.48
C ASP A 150 7.62 -13.38 -29.35
N GLU A 151 7.38 -14.60 -28.88
CA GLU A 151 6.52 -15.58 -29.55
C GLU A 151 5.07 -15.08 -29.64
N TRP A 152 4.52 -14.57 -28.55
CA TRP A 152 3.16 -14.00 -28.50
C TRP A 152 2.99 -12.81 -29.45
N GLN A 153 4.00 -11.94 -29.54
CA GLN A 153 4.00 -10.79 -30.46
C GLN A 153 4.10 -11.21 -31.93
N LYS A 154 4.87 -12.27 -32.23
CA LYS A 154 5.09 -12.79 -33.58
C LYS A 154 3.82 -13.39 -34.18
N ASP A 155 2.96 -14.00 -33.37
CA ASP A 155 1.72 -14.64 -33.82
C ASP A 155 0.53 -13.66 -33.99
N GLY A 156 0.79 -12.35 -33.98
CA GLY A 156 -0.18 -11.30 -34.32
C GLY A 156 -1.10 -10.86 -33.18
N MET A 157 -0.96 -11.44 -31.98
CA MET A 157 -1.72 -11.07 -30.78
C MET A 157 -1.00 -9.96 -29.99
N ILE A 158 -0.95 -8.77 -30.58
CA ILE A 158 -0.05 -7.66 -30.16
C ILE A 158 -0.42 -7.02 -28.80
N GLY A 159 -1.59 -7.30 -28.23
CA GLY A 159 -2.23 -6.46 -27.18
C GLY A 159 -1.50 -6.33 -25.83
N ALA A 160 -1.19 -7.43 -25.14
CA ALA A 160 -0.80 -7.39 -23.72
C ALA A 160 0.69 -7.03 -23.48
N ALA A 161 1.59 -7.55 -24.31
CA ALA A 161 3.03 -7.32 -24.15
C ALA A 161 3.49 -5.96 -24.71
N ALA A 162 2.82 -5.42 -25.74
CA ALA A 162 3.06 -4.06 -26.21
C ALA A 162 2.56 -3.01 -25.19
N ASP A 163 1.46 -3.30 -24.47
CA ASP A 163 0.92 -2.47 -23.38
C ASP A 163 1.86 -2.42 -22.14
N LEU A 164 2.85 -3.32 -22.02
CA LEU A 164 3.87 -3.33 -20.96
C LEU A 164 4.81 -2.10 -21.02
N GLY A 165 5.02 -1.55 -22.21
CA GLY A 165 5.77 -0.29 -22.42
C GLY A 165 4.91 0.98 -22.32
N GLU A 166 3.60 0.86 -22.55
CA GLU A 166 2.70 2.01 -22.77
C GLU A 166 1.64 2.26 -21.66
N GLY A 167 1.42 1.35 -20.70
CA GLY A 167 0.40 1.60 -19.67
C GLY A 167 0.34 0.65 -18.48
N VAL A 168 1.02 1.01 -17.40
CA VAL A 168 1.07 0.23 -16.14
C VAL A 168 -0.33 -0.02 -15.53
N MET A 169 -1.23 0.96 -15.56
CA MET A 169 -2.58 0.84 -14.94
C MET A 169 -3.67 0.33 -15.89
N ARG A 170 -3.51 0.59 -17.20
CA ARG A 170 -4.47 0.13 -18.22
C ARG A 170 -4.21 -1.33 -18.59
N GLY A 171 -2.96 -1.78 -18.60
CA GLY A 171 -2.61 -3.19 -18.79
C GLY A 171 -3.17 -4.06 -17.67
N ILE A 172 -2.97 -3.69 -16.40
CA ILE A 172 -3.51 -4.44 -15.25
C ILE A 172 -5.05 -4.36 -15.18
N GLY A 173 -5.63 -3.17 -15.39
CA GLY A 173 -7.09 -2.99 -15.41
C GLY A 173 -7.78 -3.71 -16.58
N LYS A 174 -7.24 -3.63 -17.81
CA LYS A 174 -7.77 -4.37 -18.97
C LYS A 174 -7.48 -5.87 -18.90
N TRP A 175 -6.37 -6.29 -18.30
CA TRP A 175 -6.08 -7.70 -18.04
C TRP A 175 -7.14 -8.31 -17.12
N TRP A 176 -7.60 -7.55 -16.13
CA TRP A 176 -8.69 -7.94 -15.24
C TRP A 176 -10.09 -7.80 -15.88
N ASP A 177 -10.38 -6.67 -16.54
CA ASP A 177 -11.73 -6.29 -17.00
C ASP A 177 -12.02 -6.68 -18.47
N GLY A 178 -10.97 -6.93 -19.27
CA GLY A 178 -11.03 -6.79 -20.73
C GLY A 178 -10.74 -8.04 -21.56
N GLU A 179 -10.42 -9.18 -20.97
CA GLU A 179 -10.00 -10.37 -21.74
C GLU A 179 -10.94 -11.56 -21.50
N LYS A 180 -12.23 -11.39 -21.82
CA LYS A 180 -13.25 -12.45 -21.77
C LYS A 180 -12.85 -13.73 -22.49
N ASP A 181 -12.02 -13.64 -23.53
CA ASP A 181 -11.56 -14.79 -24.30
C ASP A 181 -10.34 -15.48 -23.65
N PHE A 182 -9.41 -14.72 -23.07
CA PHE A 182 -8.31 -15.26 -22.27
C PHE A 182 -8.83 -15.98 -21.02
N TRP A 183 -9.71 -15.32 -20.28
CA TRP A 183 -10.40 -15.92 -19.14
C TRP A 183 -11.32 -17.05 -19.60
N GLY A 184 -12.08 -16.92 -20.69
CA GLY A 184 -12.94 -18.01 -21.19
C GLY A 184 -12.18 -19.31 -21.50
N THR A 185 -10.96 -19.20 -22.03
CA THR A 185 -10.12 -20.35 -22.42
C THR A 185 -9.32 -20.90 -21.24
N ALA A 186 -8.70 -20.03 -20.44
CA ALA A 186 -7.97 -20.41 -19.22
C ALA A 186 -8.92 -20.93 -18.12
N TRP A 187 -10.12 -20.37 -17.99
CA TRP A 187 -11.19 -20.79 -17.07
C TRP A 187 -11.83 -22.11 -17.49
N GLY A 188 -12.01 -22.33 -18.81
CA GLY A 188 -12.42 -23.63 -19.36
C GLY A 188 -11.47 -24.77 -18.97
N ALA A 189 -10.16 -24.48 -18.90
CA ALA A 189 -9.13 -25.39 -18.41
C ALA A 189 -9.03 -25.43 -16.87
N LEU A 190 -9.31 -24.31 -16.17
CA LEU A 190 -9.32 -24.20 -14.70
C LEU A 190 -10.37 -25.07 -14.00
N LYS A 191 -11.42 -25.50 -14.73
CA LYS A 191 -12.46 -26.45 -14.29
C LYS A 191 -11.93 -27.84 -13.90
N SER A 192 -10.60 -28.07 -13.93
CA SER A 192 -9.97 -29.39 -13.89
C SER A 192 -8.97 -29.62 -12.73
N SER A 193 -9.13 -29.01 -11.56
CA SER A 193 -8.20 -29.25 -10.43
C SER A 193 -8.74 -28.72 -9.10
N VAL A 194 -8.58 -29.29 -7.90
CA VAL A 194 -8.36 -30.67 -7.41
C VAL A 194 -9.39 -30.96 -6.28
N ALA A 195 -9.95 -29.94 -5.62
CA ALA A 195 -11.03 -30.12 -4.62
C ALA A 195 -12.41 -30.34 -5.27
N SER A 196 -12.67 -29.64 -6.37
CA SER A 196 -13.86 -29.86 -7.20
C SER A 196 -13.78 -31.17 -7.98
N ILE A 197 -12.59 -31.69 -8.28
CA ILE A 197 -12.41 -32.98 -8.99
C ILE A 197 -12.89 -34.16 -8.16
N ASP A 198 -12.51 -34.26 -6.88
CA ASP A 198 -12.91 -35.41 -6.06
C ASP A 198 -14.42 -35.39 -5.76
N ALA A 199 -15.01 -34.21 -5.54
CA ALA A 199 -16.45 -34.05 -5.37
C ALA A 199 -17.24 -34.28 -6.69
N TYR A 200 -16.76 -33.75 -7.82
CA TYR A 200 -17.40 -33.84 -9.14
C TYR A 200 -17.22 -35.21 -9.83
N ILE A 201 -16.12 -35.93 -9.56
CA ILE A 201 -15.93 -37.34 -9.94
C ILE A 201 -16.73 -38.25 -9.00
N GLY A 202 -16.82 -37.94 -7.70
CA GLY A 202 -17.65 -38.67 -6.74
C GLY A 202 -19.12 -38.73 -7.15
N GLN A 203 -19.70 -37.61 -7.57
CA GLN A 203 -21.07 -37.54 -8.12
C GLN A 203 -21.24 -38.35 -9.43
N ALA A 204 -20.20 -38.44 -10.26
CA ALA A 204 -20.25 -39.16 -11.53
C ALA A 204 -20.28 -40.70 -11.36
N ASN A 205 -19.92 -41.20 -10.17
CA ASN A 205 -19.98 -42.62 -9.84
C ASN A 205 -21.43 -43.08 -9.55
N GLU A 206 -22.31 -42.16 -9.14
CA GLU A 206 -23.74 -42.43 -8.93
C GLU A 206 -24.55 -42.39 -10.25
N GLU A 207 -24.06 -41.70 -11.28
CA GLU A 207 -24.78 -41.48 -12.56
C GLU A 207 -24.32 -42.37 -13.74
N GLY A 208 -23.36 -43.27 -13.54
CA GLY A 208 -22.99 -44.31 -14.52
C GLY A 208 -22.29 -43.78 -15.78
N LEU A 209 -21.02 -43.35 -15.65
CA LEU A 209 -20.17 -43.08 -16.81
C LEU A 209 -19.73 -44.39 -17.51
N PRO A 210 -19.92 -44.54 -18.84
CA PRO A 210 -19.60 -45.78 -19.56
C PRO A 210 -18.10 -46.09 -19.71
N TRP A 211 -17.21 -45.13 -19.45
CA TRP A 211 -15.74 -45.29 -19.61
C TRP A 211 -14.95 -44.97 -18.33
N TRP A 212 -15.53 -45.23 -17.15
CA TRP A 212 -14.84 -44.99 -15.89
C TRP A 212 -13.63 -45.92 -15.75
N ILE A 213 -12.43 -45.34 -15.65
CA ILE A 213 -11.17 -46.07 -15.44
C ILE A 213 -10.58 -45.70 -14.07
N PRO A 214 -10.46 -46.64 -13.12
CA PRO A 214 -9.85 -46.37 -11.82
C PRO A 214 -8.41 -45.87 -11.96
N GLY A 215 -8.06 -44.79 -11.23
CA GLY A 215 -6.71 -44.23 -11.21
C GLY A 215 -6.33 -43.34 -12.41
N ALA A 216 -7.25 -43.11 -13.36
CA ALA A 216 -7.04 -42.27 -14.54
C ALA A 216 -7.90 -40.98 -14.50
N SER A 217 -7.63 -40.11 -13.51
CA SER A 217 -8.42 -38.89 -13.23
C SER A 217 -8.61 -37.97 -14.44
N ALA A 218 -7.57 -37.80 -15.27
CA ALA A 218 -7.62 -36.97 -16.47
C ALA A 218 -8.57 -37.51 -17.56
N VAL A 219 -8.66 -38.84 -17.71
CA VAL A 219 -9.51 -39.48 -18.74
C VAL A 219 -10.98 -39.41 -18.34
N ASN A 220 -11.28 -39.67 -17.06
CA ASN A 220 -12.64 -39.61 -16.53
C ASN A 220 -13.20 -38.17 -16.59
N LEU A 221 -12.34 -37.17 -16.37
CA LEU A 221 -12.68 -35.76 -16.47
C LEU A 221 -13.02 -35.33 -17.90
N ALA A 222 -12.20 -35.75 -18.88
CA ALA A 222 -12.44 -35.48 -20.29
C ALA A 222 -13.79 -36.07 -20.77
N GLY A 223 -14.16 -37.26 -20.27
CA GLY A 223 -15.43 -37.91 -20.59
C GLY A 223 -16.68 -37.16 -20.09
N LYS A 224 -16.60 -36.49 -18.93
CA LYS A 224 -17.71 -35.70 -18.38
C LYS A 224 -17.81 -34.30 -19.00
N LEU A 225 -16.67 -33.67 -19.30
CA LEU A 225 -16.61 -32.38 -20.01
C LEU A 225 -17.25 -32.43 -21.41
N GLY A 226 -17.17 -33.57 -22.08
CA GLY A 226 -17.86 -33.80 -23.36
C GLY A 226 -19.40 -33.84 -23.26
N ARG A 227 -19.96 -34.00 -22.05
CA ARG A 227 -21.42 -34.10 -21.81
C ARG A 227 -22.07 -32.79 -21.36
N ASP A 228 -21.38 -31.99 -20.54
CA ASP A 228 -21.96 -30.85 -19.79
C ASP A 228 -21.77 -29.46 -20.45
N LEU A 229 -21.76 -29.37 -21.78
CA LEU A 229 -21.62 -28.09 -22.47
C LEU A 229 -22.83 -27.16 -22.23
N GLY A 230 -22.79 -26.32 -21.19
CA GLY A 230 -23.44 -25.01 -21.22
C GLY A 230 -23.96 -24.42 -19.90
N SER A 231 -24.63 -25.18 -19.02
CA SER A 231 -25.49 -24.58 -17.97
C SER A 231 -25.14 -24.90 -16.52
N GLY A 232 -24.67 -26.11 -16.19
CA GLY A 232 -24.45 -26.50 -14.79
C GLY A 232 -23.25 -25.83 -14.11
N ILE A 233 -22.24 -25.44 -14.88
CA ILE A 233 -20.96 -24.97 -14.34
C ILE A 233 -21.03 -23.50 -13.91
N VAL A 234 -21.84 -22.68 -14.58
CA VAL A 234 -22.05 -21.27 -14.20
C VAL A 234 -22.87 -21.18 -12.91
N ALA A 235 -23.78 -22.14 -12.67
CA ALA A 235 -24.55 -22.21 -11.44
C ALA A 235 -23.66 -22.52 -10.21
N PHE A 236 -22.75 -23.50 -10.30
CA PHE A 236 -21.82 -23.85 -9.22
C PHE A 236 -20.93 -22.67 -8.76
N PHE A 237 -20.40 -21.86 -9.68
CA PHE A 237 -19.54 -20.72 -9.34
C PHE A 237 -20.29 -19.48 -8.86
N ASN A 238 -21.54 -19.30 -9.28
CA ASN A 238 -22.42 -18.27 -8.72
C ASN A 238 -22.95 -18.68 -7.34
N ASP A 239 -23.20 -19.97 -7.12
CA ASP A 239 -23.69 -20.49 -5.84
C ASP A 239 -22.57 -20.61 -4.78
N GLU A 240 -21.28 -20.68 -5.17
CA GLU A 240 -20.12 -20.77 -4.24
C GLU A 240 -19.27 -19.48 -4.10
N GLY A 241 -19.65 -18.34 -4.72
CA GLY A 241 -19.00 -17.03 -4.45
C GLY A 241 -17.58 -16.81 -4.99
N VAL A 242 -17.05 -17.71 -5.83
CA VAL A 242 -15.66 -17.68 -6.33
C VAL A 242 -15.34 -16.46 -7.20
N VAL A 243 -16.32 -15.96 -7.97
CA VAL A 243 -16.13 -14.75 -8.81
C VAL A 243 -15.97 -13.51 -7.94
N GLU A 244 -16.72 -13.43 -6.83
CA GLU A 244 -16.61 -12.34 -5.85
C GLU A 244 -15.25 -12.40 -5.16
N PHE A 245 -14.79 -13.58 -4.76
CA PHE A 245 -13.46 -13.78 -4.18
C PHE A 245 -12.31 -13.27 -5.07
N LEU A 246 -12.34 -13.60 -6.37
CA LEU A 246 -11.32 -13.10 -7.30
C LEU A 246 -11.39 -11.58 -7.40
N SER A 247 -12.60 -11.03 -7.55
CA SER A 247 -12.80 -9.59 -7.56
C SER A 247 -12.19 -8.94 -6.33
N ASP A 248 -12.41 -9.50 -5.14
CA ASP A 248 -11.88 -8.98 -3.88
C ASP A 248 -10.34 -9.08 -3.80
N LEU A 249 -9.72 -10.17 -4.28
CA LEU A 249 -8.26 -10.25 -4.42
C LEU A 249 -7.73 -9.15 -5.35
N GLY A 250 -8.37 -8.94 -6.50
CA GLY A 250 -8.04 -7.86 -7.43
C GLY A 250 -8.17 -6.49 -6.78
N GLU A 251 -9.19 -6.28 -5.96
CA GLU A 251 -9.41 -5.04 -5.21
C GLU A 251 -8.35 -4.80 -4.13
N VAL A 252 -7.90 -5.83 -3.41
CA VAL A 252 -6.76 -5.73 -2.48
C VAL A 252 -5.51 -5.27 -3.22
N MET A 253 -5.20 -5.90 -4.36
CA MET A 253 -4.02 -5.55 -5.17
C MET A 253 -4.12 -4.13 -5.72
N ARG A 254 -5.29 -3.71 -6.23
CA ARG A 254 -5.54 -2.32 -6.64
C ARG A 254 -5.39 -1.34 -5.48
N GLY A 255 -5.80 -1.74 -4.27
CA GLY A 255 -5.56 -1.00 -3.04
C GLY A 255 -4.07 -0.76 -2.81
N PHE A 256 -3.25 -1.82 -2.83
CA PHE A 256 -1.79 -1.68 -2.69
C PHE A 256 -1.17 -0.85 -3.82
N LEU A 257 -1.58 -1.06 -5.07
CA LEU A 257 -1.14 -0.29 -6.24
C LEU A 257 -1.47 1.19 -6.14
N ALA A 258 -2.55 1.56 -5.46
CA ALA A 258 -2.94 2.96 -5.26
C ALA A 258 -2.42 3.54 -3.94
N GLY A 259 -1.74 2.74 -3.12
CA GLY A 259 -1.45 3.08 -1.73
C GLY A 259 -2.71 3.44 -0.92
N ASP A 260 -3.83 2.80 -1.25
CA ASP A 260 -5.14 3.11 -0.68
C ASP A 260 -5.47 2.25 0.53
N ILE A 261 -5.09 2.74 1.71
CA ILE A 261 -5.34 2.08 3.00
C ILE A 261 -6.82 1.70 3.16
N ASP A 262 -7.74 2.60 2.79
CA ASP A 262 -9.17 2.36 2.97
C ASP A 262 -9.68 1.23 2.07
N ARG A 263 -9.21 1.20 0.82
CA ARG A 263 -9.54 0.13 -0.13
C ARG A 263 -8.93 -1.18 0.31
N ILE A 264 -7.66 -1.20 0.73
CA ILE A 264 -6.99 -2.41 1.23
C ILE A 264 -7.79 -3.02 2.39
N ILE A 265 -8.11 -2.21 3.41
CA ILE A 265 -8.84 -2.69 4.60
C ILE A 265 -10.21 -3.23 4.22
N ARG A 266 -10.99 -2.49 3.41
CA ARG A 266 -12.33 -2.95 2.99
C ARG A 266 -12.28 -4.23 2.17
N SER A 267 -11.33 -4.34 1.23
CA SER A 267 -11.20 -5.53 0.40
C SER A 267 -10.70 -6.74 1.20
N LEU A 268 -9.83 -6.55 2.19
CA LEU A 268 -9.45 -7.62 3.12
C LEU A 268 -10.65 -8.05 3.99
N GLN A 269 -11.51 -7.12 4.42
CA GLN A 269 -12.74 -7.48 5.14
C GLN A 269 -13.66 -8.37 4.29
N ASN A 270 -13.81 -8.09 3.00
CA ASN A 270 -14.59 -8.94 2.10
C ASN A 270 -14.00 -10.37 2.01
N LEU A 271 -12.67 -10.48 1.93
CA LEU A 271 -11.96 -11.77 1.90
C LEU A 271 -12.12 -12.60 3.18
N THR A 272 -12.68 -12.06 4.27
CA THR A 272 -13.00 -12.87 5.46
C THR A 272 -14.18 -13.81 5.23
N GLY A 273 -15.07 -13.49 4.29
CA GLY A 273 -16.29 -14.26 4.02
C GLY A 273 -16.05 -15.65 3.41
N ILE A 274 -14.81 -15.95 3.00
CA ILE A 274 -14.45 -17.25 2.41
C ILE A 274 -13.97 -18.27 3.44
N GLU A 275 -14.01 -17.96 4.74
CA GLU A 275 -13.45 -18.82 5.79
C GLU A 275 -14.11 -20.20 5.90
N ASP A 276 -15.36 -20.32 5.46
CA ASP A 276 -16.12 -21.57 5.47
C ASP A 276 -15.77 -22.48 4.27
N LEU A 277 -14.94 -22.02 3.33
CA LEU A 277 -14.46 -22.84 2.21
C LEU A 277 -13.45 -23.90 2.68
N ALA A 278 -13.35 -25.01 1.95
CA ALA A 278 -12.39 -26.06 2.26
C ALA A 278 -10.95 -25.72 1.81
N GLY A 279 -9.97 -26.30 2.50
CA GLY A 279 -8.55 -26.23 2.12
C GLY A 279 -7.89 -24.87 2.33
N THR A 280 -6.87 -24.57 1.53
CA THR A 280 -6.01 -23.38 1.69
C THR A 280 -6.79 -22.05 1.57
N LEU A 281 -7.91 -22.02 0.84
CA LEU A 281 -8.74 -20.82 0.68
C LEU A 281 -9.48 -20.46 1.98
N GLY A 282 -10.12 -21.43 2.64
CA GLY A 282 -10.72 -21.21 3.96
C GLY A 282 -9.70 -20.89 5.04
N GLU A 283 -8.53 -21.56 5.01
CA GLU A 283 -7.42 -21.21 5.89
C GLU A 283 -6.93 -19.77 5.69
N PHE A 284 -6.90 -19.30 4.44
CA PHE A 284 -6.59 -17.92 4.10
C PHE A 284 -7.66 -16.94 4.58
N GLY A 285 -8.95 -17.19 4.30
CA GLY A 285 -10.05 -16.35 4.80
C GLY A 285 -10.05 -16.21 6.32
N LYS A 286 -9.88 -17.34 7.03
CA LYS A 286 -9.73 -17.37 8.49
C LYS A 286 -8.50 -16.60 8.96
N MET A 287 -7.37 -16.74 8.27
CA MET A 287 -6.15 -15.98 8.57
C MET A 287 -6.37 -14.48 8.41
N ILE A 288 -7.04 -14.04 7.33
CA ILE A 288 -7.35 -12.61 7.13
C ILE A 288 -8.29 -12.09 8.23
N ARG A 289 -9.30 -12.88 8.62
CA ARG A 289 -10.19 -12.49 9.73
C ARG A 289 -9.43 -12.25 11.02
N GLU A 290 -8.56 -13.18 11.40
CA GLU A 290 -7.71 -13.06 12.60
C GLU A 290 -6.70 -11.92 12.47
N ALA A 291 -6.07 -11.76 11.29
CA ALA A 291 -5.15 -10.67 11.03
C ALA A 291 -5.84 -9.30 11.17
N LEU A 292 -7.09 -9.19 10.71
CA LEU A 292 -7.88 -7.98 10.89
C LEU A 292 -8.31 -7.81 12.33
N ALA A 293 -8.84 -8.85 12.99
CA ALA A 293 -9.34 -8.80 14.37
C ALA A 293 -8.23 -8.45 15.37
N ASP A 294 -7.13 -9.19 15.32
CA ASP A 294 -6.13 -9.25 16.40
C ASP A 294 -4.74 -8.78 15.94
N GLY A 295 -4.52 -8.61 14.63
CA GLY A 295 -3.25 -8.19 14.05
C GLY A 295 -3.03 -6.68 14.03
N VAL A 296 -3.23 -5.97 15.15
CA VAL A 296 -3.03 -4.51 15.21
C VAL A 296 -1.62 -4.09 14.76
N ASP A 297 -0.61 -4.88 15.10
CA ASP A 297 0.78 -4.51 14.88
C ASP A 297 1.19 -4.51 13.38
N TRP A 298 0.68 -5.46 12.57
CA TRP A 298 0.95 -5.46 11.13
C TRP A 298 0.15 -4.38 10.41
N MET A 299 -1.07 -4.05 10.88
CA MET A 299 -1.88 -2.97 10.32
C MET A 299 -1.25 -1.61 10.60
N ARG A 300 -0.75 -1.37 11.82
CA ARG A 300 0.03 -0.18 12.19
C ARG A 300 1.24 -0.03 11.26
N ASP A 301 2.01 -1.10 11.09
CA ASP A 301 3.21 -1.10 10.26
C ASP A 301 2.87 -0.90 8.76
N MET A 302 1.79 -1.51 8.27
CA MET A 302 1.26 -1.28 6.92
C MET A 302 0.89 0.20 6.70
N VAL A 303 0.13 0.78 7.63
CA VAL A 303 -0.30 2.18 7.57
C VAL A 303 0.92 3.10 7.54
N GLU A 304 1.91 2.87 8.39
CA GLU A 304 3.10 3.73 8.44
C GLU A 304 3.94 3.61 7.15
N VAL A 305 4.13 2.40 6.61
CA VAL A 305 4.83 2.19 5.33
C VAL A 305 4.11 2.90 4.19
N LEU A 306 2.79 2.73 4.05
CA LEU A 306 1.99 3.36 2.99
C LEU A 306 1.90 4.89 3.15
N ARG A 307 1.83 5.37 4.38
CA ARG A 307 1.75 6.80 4.70
C ARG A 307 3.05 7.54 4.40
N ARG A 308 4.22 6.88 4.49
CA ARG A 308 5.53 7.55 4.40
C ARG A 308 6.39 7.14 3.23
N THR A 309 6.07 6.04 2.56
CA THR A 309 6.89 5.52 1.47
C THR A 309 6.01 4.97 0.35
N PRO A 310 6.50 4.94 -0.89
CA PRO A 310 5.83 4.25 -1.99
C PRO A 310 6.15 2.74 -2.03
N VAL A 311 6.85 2.18 -1.04
CA VAL A 311 7.47 0.85 -1.15
C VAL A 311 6.45 -0.25 -1.46
N LEU A 312 5.38 -0.37 -0.67
CA LEU A 312 4.36 -1.40 -0.92
C LEU A 312 3.68 -1.25 -2.29
N ASN A 313 3.46 -0.01 -2.74
CA ASN A 313 2.96 0.29 -4.08
C ASN A 313 3.95 -0.22 -5.14
N LEU A 314 5.22 0.18 -5.06
CA LEU A 314 6.27 -0.21 -6.01
C LEU A 314 6.46 -1.72 -6.05
N MET A 315 6.39 -2.40 -4.91
CA MET A 315 6.53 -3.86 -4.83
C MET A 315 5.39 -4.57 -5.54
N VAL A 316 4.14 -4.22 -5.22
CA VAL A 316 2.97 -4.81 -5.86
C VAL A 316 2.93 -4.46 -7.35
N ASN A 317 3.24 -3.22 -7.71
CA ASN A 317 3.33 -2.79 -9.11
C ASN A 317 4.38 -3.59 -9.88
N THR A 318 5.55 -3.80 -9.29
CA THR A 318 6.62 -4.59 -9.92
C THR A 318 6.24 -6.07 -10.04
N ALA A 319 5.64 -6.65 -9.00
CA ALA A 319 5.10 -8.01 -9.04
C ALA A 319 4.06 -8.17 -10.17
N MET A 320 3.09 -7.26 -10.25
CA MET A 320 2.05 -7.27 -11.28
C MET A 320 2.62 -7.07 -12.69
N ARG A 321 3.58 -6.16 -12.88
CA ARG A 321 4.27 -6.00 -14.17
C ARG A 321 5.01 -7.28 -14.59
N CYS A 322 5.61 -7.98 -13.64
CA CYS A 322 6.25 -9.27 -13.91
C CYS A 322 5.23 -10.38 -14.20
N LEU A 323 4.06 -10.38 -13.54
CA LEU A 323 2.97 -11.30 -13.88
C LEU A 323 2.44 -11.05 -15.30
N LEU A 324 2.42 -9.80 -15.78
CA LEU A 324 2.05 -9.49 -17.16
C LEU A 324 3.06 -10.00 -18.21
N LEU A 325 4.31 -10.26 -17.82
CA LEU A 325 5.29 -10.93 -18.68
C LEU A 325 4.99 -12.42 -18.86
N MET A 326 4.20 -13.00 -17.95
CA MET A 326 3.69 -14.37 -18.05
C MET A 326 2.53 -14.35 -19.06
N THR A 327 2.85 -14.35 -20.35
CA THR A 327 1.89 -14.21 -21.45
C THR A 327 0.97 -15.44 -21.59
N PRO A 328 -0.11 -15.37 -22.38
CA PRO A 328 -1.04 -16.50 -22.53
C PRO A 328 -0.41 -17.80 -23.04
N ASN A 329 0.58 -17.74 -23.94
CA ASN A 329 1.36 -18.90 -24.38
C ASN A 329 2.19 -19.52 -23.23
N PHE A 330 2.72 -18.72 -22.31
CA PHE A 330 3.37 -19.23 -21.10
C PHE A 330 2.36 -20.00 -20.24
N TRP A 331 1.19 -19.41 -19.99
CA TRP A 331 0.14 -20.04 -19.18
C TRP A 331 -0.42 -21.32 -19.81
N ALA A 332 -0.56 -21.34 -21.14
CA ALA A 332 -0.93 -22.55 -21.87
C ALA A 332 0.12 -23.67 -21.69
N GLY A 333 1.41 -23.31 -21.65
CA GLY A 333 2.49 -24.24 -21.32
C GLY A 333 2.39 -24.82 -19.92
N VAL A 334 2.13 -23.98 -18.91
CA VAL A 334 1.95 -24.45 -17.52
C VAL A 334 0.73 -25.38 -17.39
N LEU A 335 -0.39 -25.03 -18.03
CA LEU A 335 -1.60 -25.87 -18.06
C LEU A 335 -1.36 -27.20 -18.76
N GLY A 336 -0.63 -27.19 -19.88
CA GLY A 336 -0.27 -28.40 -20.64
C GLY A 336 0.61 -29.37 -19.85
N GLU A 337 1.27 -28.90 -18.79
CA GLU A 337 2.08 -29.71 -17.88
C GLU A 337 1.26 -30.33 -16.73
N GLY A 338 -0.07 -30.17 -16.75
CA GLY A 338 -0.98 -30.75 -15.75
C GLY A 338 -0.98 -30.00 -14.42
N VAL A 339 -0.43 -28.78 -14.40
CA VAL A 339 -0.38 -27.92 -13.22
C VAL A 339 -1.69 -27.12 -13.18
N GLY A 340 -2.62 -27.58 -12.35
CA GLY A 340 -3.81 -26.81 -12.01
C GLY A 340 -3.44 -25.65 -11.10
N PHE A 341 -4.04 -24.48 -11.36
CA PHE A 341 -3.98 -23.25 -10.56
C PHE A 341 -2.68 -22.45 -10.57
N ILE A 342 -2.77 -21.15 -10.87
CA ILE A 342 -1.55 -20.33 -10.96
C ILE A 342 -1.68 -18.83 -10.65
N ILE A 343 -2.81 -18.15 -10.88
CA ILE A 343 -2.88 -16.69 -10.64
C ILE A 343 -3.45 -16.34 -9.25
N PRO A 344 -4.64 -16.82 -8.83
CA PRO A 344 -5.18 -16.51 -7.50
C PRO A 344 -4.24 -16.90 -6.37
N GLU A 345 -3.56 -18.04 -6.50
CA GLU A 345 -2.56 -18.55 -5.55
C GLU A 345 -1.35 -17.63 -5.47
N LEU A 346 -0.88 -17.08 -6.60
CA LEU A 346 0.20 -16.09 -6.60
C LEU A 346 -0.24 -14.81 -5.89
N LEU A 347 -1.49 -14.37 -6.05
CA LEU A 347 -2.02 -13.21 -5.34
C LEU A 347 -2.15 -13.47 -3.84
N ILE A 348 -2.69 -14.62 -3.43
CA ILE A 348 -2.77 -15.02 -2.03
C ILE A 348 -1.36 -15.12 -1.43
N TRP A 349 -0.42 -15.71 -2.17
CA TRP A 349 0.97 -15.82 -1.74
C TRP A 349 1.60 -14.43 -1.53
N LEU A 350 1.37 -13.50 -2.45
CA LEU A 350 1.87 -12.12 -2.33
C LEU A 350 1.28 -11.43 -1.08
N ILE A 351 -0.05 -11.50 -0.91
CA ILE A 351 -0.74 -10.89 0.25
C ILE A 351 -0.23 -11.51 1.56
N ALA A 352 -0.18 -12.84 1.65
CA ALA A 352 0.31 -13.54 2.84
C ALA A 352 1.77 -13.20 3.14
N THR A 353 2.62 -13.07 2.13
CA THR A 353 4.04 -12.73 2.33
C THR A 353 4.22 -11.28 2.81
N ILE A 354 3.40 -10.33 2.30
CA ILE A 354 3.39 -8.94 2.77
C ILE A 354 2.96 -8.88 4.25
N ILE A 355 1.84 -9.54 4.60
CA ILE A 355 1.36 -9.58 5.98
C ILE A 355 2.40 -10.25 6.89
N ALA A 356 3.05 -11.32 6.43
CA ALA A 356 4.09 -11.99 7.18
C ALA A 356 5.29 -11.08 7.49
N ALA A 357 5.80 -10.37 6.48
CA ALA A 357 6.95 -9.48 6.64
C ALA A 357 6.66 -8.32 7.60
N LEU A 358 5.49 -7.69 7.45
CA LEU A 358 5.03 -6.63 8.36
C LEU A 358 4.83 -7.16 9.78
N SER A 359 4.19 -8.31 9.94
CA SER A 359 4.00 -8.96 11.24
C SER A 359 5.33 -9.30 11.92
N ALA A 360 6.31 -9.79 11.16
CA ALA A 360 7.63 -10.13 11.68
C ALA A 360 8.40 -8.89 12.16
N GLY A 361 8.41 -7.79 11.38
CA GLY A 361 9.02 -6.51 11.79
C GLY A 361 8.36 -5.88 13.02
N ALA A 362 7.10 -6.22 13.25
CA ALA A 362 6.33 -5.79 14.40
C ALA A 362 6.49 -6.69 15.65
N GLY A 363 7.15 -7.85 15.54
CA GLY A 363 7.29 -8.83 16.62
C GLY A 363 6.11 -9.79 16.78
N ALA A 364 5.10 -9.72 15.91
CA ALA A 364 3.93 -10.61 15.87
C ALA A 364 4.26 -11.97 15.21
N THR A 365 5.15 -12.74 15.85
CA THR A 365 5.75 -13.96 15.30
C THR A 365 4.74 -15.06 14.96
N MET A 366 3.64 -15.20 15.72
CA MET A 366 2.62 -16.23 15.46
C MET A 366 1.84 -15.96 14.17
N LEU A 367 1.40 -14.71 13.95
CA LEU A 367 0.72 -14.32 12.72
C LEU A 367 1.65 -14.46 11.53
N ALA A 368 2.89 -13.99 11.65
CA ALA A 368 3.92 -14.15 10.61
C ALA A 368 4.13 -15.64 10.24
N ALA A 369 4.27 -16.52 11.23
CA ALA A 369 4.45 -17.95 11.01
C ALA A 369 3.23 -18.60 10.33
N ARG A 370 2.00 -18.16 10.64
CA ARG A 370 0.79 -18.65 9.97
C ARG A 370 0.72 -18.20 8.51
N CYS A 371 0.98 -16.93 8.24
CA CYS A 371 1.04 -16.41 6.87
C CYS A 371 2.12 -17.13 6.04
N LEU A 372 3.30 -17.37 6.60
CA LEU A 372 4.38 -18.12 5.94
C LEU A 372 3.99 -19.58 5.69
N ARG A 373 3.21 -20.22 6.57
CA ARG A 373 2.68 -21.58 6.33
C ARG A 373 1.74 -21.61 5.13
N ILE A 374 0.83 -20.64 5.01
CA ILE A 374 -0.07 -20.53 3.84
C ILE A 374 0.76 -20.31 2.57
N ALA A 375 1.69 -19.37 2.58
CA ALA A 375 2.58 -19.09 1.46
C ALA A 375 3.42 -20.32 1.07
N SER A 376 3.94 -21.07 2.06
CA SER A 376 4.68 -22.30 1.82
C SER A 376 3.80 -23.42 1.26
N SER A 377 2.57 -23.56 1.75
CA SER A 377 1.60 -24.53 1.23
C SER A 377 1.32 -24.29 -0.26
N LEU A 378 1.03 -23.03 -0.63
CA LEU A 378 0.82 -22.61 -2.01
C LEU A 378 2.06 -22.85 -2.87
N ARG A 379 3.24 -22.48 -2.37
CA ARG A 379 4.51 -22.74 -3.06
C ARG A 379 4.75 -24.25 -3.27
N ASN A 380 4.45 -25.09 -2.28
CA ASN A 380 4.69 -26.54 -2.34
C ASN A 380 3.68 -27.27 -3.23
N ALA A 381 2.51 -26.67 -3.46
CA ALA A 381 1.53 -27.13 -4.43
C ALA A 381 2.02 -26.93 -5.87
N ILE A 382 2.87 -25.93 -6.11
CA ILE A 382 3.50 -25.66 -7.40
C ILE A 382 4.64 -26.68 -7.64
N ARG A 383 4.42 -27.69 -8.50
CA ARG A 383 5.40 -28.78 -8.78
C ARG A 383 5.59 -29.04 -10.28
N GLY A 384 6.80 -29.45 -10.65
CA GLY A 384 6.95 -30.51 -11.67
C GLY A 384 7.27 -30.16 -13.12
N SER A 385 7.79 -28.98 -13.47
CA SER A 385 8.16 -28.68 -14.86
C SER A 385 9.09 -27.47 -15.08
N HIS A 386 9.45 -27.19 -16.34
CA HIS A 386 10.30 -26.07 -16.72
C HIS A 386 9.58 -24.70 -16.76
N HIS A 387 8.25 -24.64 -16.96
CA HIS A 387 7.48 -23.41 -16.82
C HIS A 387 7.24 -23.09 -15.33
N VAL A 388 6.93 -24.13 -14.54
CA VAL A 388 6.79 -24.03 -13.08
C VAL A 388 8.06 -23.52 -12.41
N ALA A 389 9.24 -23.97 -12.86
CA ALA A 389 10.51 -23.46 -12.35
C ALA A 389 10.66 -21.94 -12.48
N LYS A 390 10.06 -21.32 -13.51
CA LYS A 390 10.07 -19.85 -13.67
C LYS A 390 9.15 -19.14 -12.68
N ILE A 391 7.99 -19.74 -12.37
CA ILE A 391 7.10 -19.24 -11.31
C ILE A 391 7.79 -19.35 -9.94
N LEU A 392 8.43 -20.48 -9.65
CA LEU A 392 9.19 -20.64 -8.40
C LEU A 392 10.33 -19.62 -8.31
N SER A 393 11.03 -19.36 -9.41
CA SER A 393 12.07 -18.32 -9.46
C SER A 393 11.50 -16.91 -9.24
N PHE A 394 10.32 -16.59 -9.78
CA PHE A 394 9.62 -15.34 -9.48
C PHE A 394 9.35 -15.21 -7.97
N LEU A 395 8.82 -16.26 -7.34
CA LEU A 395 8.54 -16.30 -5.90
C LEU A 395 9.84 -16.18 -5.05
N ASP A 396 10.90 -16.86 -5.46
CA ASP A 396 12.18 -16.89 -4.74
C ASP A 396 12.92 -15.57 -4.80
N GLU A 397 12.86 -14.87 -5.93
CA GLU A 397 13.59 -13.61 -6.09
C GLU A 397 12.85 -12.43 -5.48
N ILE A 398 11.51 -12.46 -5.45
CA ILE A 398 10.74 -11.37 -4.85
C ILE A 398 10.66 -11.47 -3.32
N LYS A 399 10.69 -12.70 -2.75
CA LYS A 399 10.53 -12.90 -1.31
C LYS A 399 11.57 -12.15 -0.44
N PRO A 400 12.88 -12.18 -0.73
CA PRO A 400 13.86 -11.45 0.07
C PRO A 400 13.61 -9.94 0.08
N ILE A 401 13.06 -9.40 -1.01
CA ILE A 401 12.65 -7.99 -1.10
C ILE A 401 11.48 -7.70 -0.16
N PHE A 402 10.54 -8.66 -0.05
CA PHE A 402 9.40 -8.55 0.86
C PHE A 402 9.82 -8.56 2.32
N ASP A 403 10.81 -9.39 2.67
CA ASP A 403 11.32 -9.50 4.03
C ASP A 403 11.94 -8.16 4.53
N MET A 404 12.49 -7.33 3.63
CA MET A 404 13.02 -6.00 3.97
C MET A 404 11.96 -5.00 4.43
N ILE A 405 10.67 -5.20 4.11
CA ILE A 405 9.60 -4.30 4.57
C ILE A 405 9.51 -4.31 6.10
N GLY A 406 9.76 -5.45 6.76
CA GLY A 406 9.70 -5.53 8.23
C GLY A 406 10.68 -4.57 8.90
N ASP A 407 11.91 -4.50 8.40
CA ASP A 407 12.94 -3.58 8.90
C ASP A 407 12.60 -2.12 8.60
N LEU A 408 12.07 -1.84 7.40
CA LEU A 408 11.58 -0.51 7.03
C LEU A 408 10.47 -0.06 7.97
N ALA A 409 9.44 -0.88 8.17
CA ALA A 409 8.30 -0.56 9.02
C ALA A 409 8.74 -0.28 10.46
N LYS A 410 9.67 -1.08 10.99
CA LYS A 410 10.29 -0.85 12.29
C LYS A 410 10.97 0.52 12.37
N LYS A 411 11.79 0.89 11.39
CA LYS A 411 12.47 2.20 11.37
C LYS A 411 11.50 3.37 11.19
N LEU A 412 10.43 3.19 10.42
CA LEU A 412 9.39 4.20 10.30
C LEU A 412 8.65 4.42 11.64
N ARG A 413 8.35 3.35 12.39
CA ARG A 413 7.77 3.43 13.73
C ARG A 413 8.70 4.13 14.74
N GLU A 414 9.98 3.76 14.74
CA GLU A 414 11.02 4.38 15.59
C GLU A 414 11.24 5.87 15.28
N SER A 415 10.80 6.34 14.10
CA SER A 415 10.89 7.75 13.69
C SER A 415 9.57 8.50 13.76
N ILE A 416 8.54 7.96 14.42
CA ILE A 416 7.31 8.72 14.70
C ILE A 416 7.65 9.87 15.65
N GLU A 417 7.49 11.09 15.15
CA GLU A 417 7.61 12.34 15.90
C GLU A 417 6.24 13.04 15.89
N GLU A 418 5.60 13.12 17.06
CA GLU A 418 4.34 13.79 17.33
C GLU A 418 4.39 14.44 18.71
N VAL A 419 3.71 15.59 18.84
CA VAL A 419 3.55 16.29 20.12
C VAL A 419 2.06 16.52 20.37
N GLY A 420 1.54 15.96 21.47
CA GLY A 420 0.16 16.18 21.90
C GLY A 420 0.13 17.03 23.17
N GLU A 421 -0.45 18.24 23.11
CA GLU A 421 -0.56 19.15 24.27
C GLU A 421 -2.04 19.32 24.69
N ARG A 422 -2.39 19.04 25.95
CA ARG A 422 -3.75 19.31 26.46
C ARG A 422 -3.87 19.36 27.98
N ILE A 423 -4.86 20.12 28.47
CA ILE A 423 -5.33 20.09 29.87
C ILE A 423 -6.23 18.85 30.06
N MET A 424 -5.91 17.98 31.01
CA MET A 424 -6.42 16.59 31.02
C MET A 424 -7.13 16.15 32.30
N ASP A 425 -8.44 15.94 32.24
CA ASP A 425 -9.26 15.22 33.22
C ASP A 425 -9.64 13.78 32.76
N GLN A 426 -9.28 13.39 31.53
CA GLN A 426 -9.46 12.04 30.93
C GLN A 426 -8.32 11.69 29.96
N ALA A 427 -8.26 10.47 29.40
CA ALA A 427 -7.22 10.12 28.41
C ALA A 427 -7.42 10.88 27.08
N HIS A 428 -6.40 11.63 26.61
CA HIS A 428 -6.48 12.36 25.34
C HIS A 428 -6.21 11.44 24.16
N ARG A 429 -7.09 11.51 23.17
CA ARG A 429 -6.90 10.86 21.89
C ARG A 429 -6.20 11.79 20.90
N VAL A 430 -4.99 11.42 20.48
CA VAL A 430 -4.23 12.02 19.37
C VAL A 430 -4.47 11.18 18.12
N VAL A 431 -4.90 11.83 17.04
CA VAL A 431 -5.21 11.15 15.76
C VAL A 431 -4.22 11.57 14.69
N ARG A 432 -3.46 10.61 14.16
CA ARG A 432 -2.53 10.74 13.03
C ARG A 432 -3.27 10.46 11.73
N SER A 433 -3.07 11.31 10.72
CA SER A 433 -3.63 11.06 9.38
C SER A 433 -2.97 9.87 8.69
N SER A 434 -3.72 8.82 8.35
CA SER A 434 -3.25 7.70 7.52
C SER A 434 -3.02 8.11 6.06
N ARG A 435 -3.56 9.26 5.62
CA ARG A 435 -3.59 9.73 4.22
C ARG A 435 -2.67 10.94 3.95
N TYR A 436 -1.53 11.02 4.65
CA TYR A 436 -0.63 12.19 4.60
C TYR A 436 -0.31 12.68 3.18
N TRP A 437 0.20 11.80 2.31
CA TRP A 437 0.57 12.19 0.95
C TRP A 437 -0.61 12.67 0.11
N ARG A 438 -1.80 12.06 0.26
CA ARG A 438 -3.00 12.48 -0.46
C ARG A 438 -3.48 13.85 0.00
N GLN A 439 -3.55 14.08 1.30
CA GLN A 439 -3.91 15.39 1.85
C GLN A 439 -2.93 16.47 1.37
N ARG A 440 -1.63 16.16 1.38
CA ARG A 440 -0.59 17.09 0.91
C ARG A 440 -0.68 17.32 -0.60
N LEU A 441 -0.97 16.30 -1.40
CA LEU A 441 -1.23 16.48 -2.82
C LEU A 441 -2.50 17.31 -3.07
N ASP A 442 -3.58 17.11 -2.33
CA ASP A 442 -4.81 17.89 -2.46
C ASP A 442 -4.57 19.38 -2.11
N GLU A 443 -3.68 19.66 -1.15
CA GLU A 443 -3.20 21.02 -0.89
C GLU A 443 -2.41 21.58 -2.07
N LEU A 444 -1.46 20.82 -2.61
CA LEU A 444 -0.63 21.25 -3.75
C LEU A 444 -1.44 21.41 -5.04
N ALA A 445 -2.45 20.58 -5.24
CA ALA A 445 -3.38 20.64 -6.36
C ALA A 445 -4.22 21.92 -6.34
N ARG A 446 -4.45 22.51 -5.16
CA ARG A 446 -5.14 23.79 -5.00
C ARG A 446 -4.23 25.01 -5.21
N GLN A 447 -2.92 24.83 -5.20
CA GLN A 447 -1.95 25.93 -5.37
C GLN A 447 -1.66 26.23 -6.83
N GLY A 448 -1.56 25.20 -7.67
CA GLY A 448 -1.15 25.33 -9.06
C GLY A 448 -1.59 24.15 -9.91
N HIS A 449 -0.78 23.84 -10.92
CA HIS A 449 -1.06 22.76 -11.87
C HIS A 449 0.06 21.69 -11.86
N GLY A 450 0.77 21.59 -10.74
CA GLY A 450 1.88 20.67 -10.56
C GLY A 450 1.39 19.22 -10.52
N PRO A 451 0.61 18.83 -9.49
CA PRO A 451 0.13 17.46 -9.36
C PRO A 451 -0.65 16.97 -10.59
N GLN A 452 -1.55 17.79 -11.11
CA GLN A 452 -2.44 17.45 -12.23
C GLN A 452 -1.73 17.16 -13.55
N ARG A 453 -0.42 17.47 -13.66
CA ARG A 453 0.36 17.30 -14.89
C ARG A 453 1.61 16.43 -14.75
N HIS A 454 2.05 16.17 -13.52
CA HIS A 454 3.39 15.62 -13.26
C HIS A 454 3.47 14.65 -12.07
N GLU A 455 2.36 14.32 -11.45
CA GLU A 455 2.29 13.37 -10.32
C GLU A 455 1.88 11.96 -10.80
N GLY A 456 2.04 10.96 -9.93
CA GLY A 456 1.75 9.55 -10.16
C GLY A 456 0.37 9.22 -10.73
N ASP A 457 -0.67 10.00 -10.41
CA ASP A 457 -2.03 9.80 -10.94
C ASP A 457 -2.15 10.16 -12.43
N VAL A 458 -1.20 10.91 -12.98
CA VAL A 458 -1.12 11.15 -14.43
C VAL A 458 -0.78 9.85 -15.13
N THR A 459 -1.72 9.30 -15.88
CA THR A 459 -1.52 8.03 -16.58
C THR A 459 -0.46 8.14 -17.68
N ASP A 460 0.21 7.02 -17.98
CA ASP A 460 1.14 6.92 -19.10
C ASP A 460 0.51 7.39 -20.42
N ARG A 461 -0.78 7.09 -20.61
CA ARG A 461 -1.51 7.54 -21.80
C ARG A 461 -1.69 9.05 -21.83
N GLN A 462 -2.03 9.68 -20.71
CA GLN A 462 -2.10 11.15 -20.63
C GLN A 462 -0.72 11.76 -20.90
N LEU A 463 0.35 11.16 -20.38
CA LEU A 463 1.72 11.62 -20.61
C LEU A 463 2.14 11.48 -22.08
N TYR A 464 1.83 10.34 -22.71
CA TYR A 464 2.04 10.09 -24.13
C TYR A 464 1.21 11.06 -25.00
N ASP A 465 -0.09 11.17 -24.75
CA ASP A 465 -1.00 12.02 -25.53
C ASP A 465 -0.67 13.51 -25.39
N ARG A 466 -0.06 13.92 -24.27
CA ARG A 466 0.50 15.26 -24.10
C ARG A 466 1.58 15.54 -25.14
N VAL A 467 2.52 14.63 -25.34
CA VAL A 467 3.58 14.80 -26.35
C VAL A 467 3.05 14.56 -27.77
N HIS A 468 2.19 13.55 -27.93
CA HIS A 468 1.74 13.08 -29.26
C HIS A 468 0.69 14.00 -29.88
N LYS A 469 -0.32 14.38 -29.11
CA LYS A 469 -1.54 15.07 -29.58
C LYS A 469 -1.68 16.47 -29.02
N GLY A 470 -0.81 16.86 -28.10
CA GLY A 470 -0.88 18.14 -27.42
C GLY A 470 -1.97 18.22 -26.35
N ILE A 471 -2.43 17.08 -25.83
CA ILE A 471 -3.51 17.01 -24.86
C ILE A 471 -2.99 17.35 -23.46
N ASP A 472 -3.61 18.31 -22.79
CA ASP A 472 -3.32 18.63 -21.39
C ASP A 472 -3.82 17.48 -20.48
N PRO A 473 -2.93 16.84 -19.68
CA PRO A 473 -3.34 15.82 -18.72
C PRO A 473 -4.45 16.28 -17.76
N MET A 474 -4.48 17.58 -17.43
CA MET A 474 -5.44 18.17 -16.50
C MET A 474 -6.86 18.23 -17.07
N THR A 475 -7.02 18.46 -18.38
CA THR A 475 -8.34 18.65 -19.00
C THR A 475 -8.77 17.48 -19.89
N GLY A 476 -7.83 16.64 -20.32
CA GLY A 476 -8.09 15.62 -21.34
C GLY A 476 -8.35 16.20 -22.73
N THR A 477 -8.10 17.50 -22.95
CA THR A 477 -8.29 18.20 -24.23
C THR A 477 -7.03 18.93 -24.67
N GLN A 478 -7.00 19.49 -25.88
CA GLN A 478 -5.89 20.35 -26.35
C GLN A 478 -5.89 21.75 -25.70
N TRP A 479 -6.87 22.06 -24.86
CA TRP A 479 -7.00 23.35 -24.18
C TRP A 479 -6.30 23.32 -22.82
N ASP A 480 -5.56 24.38 -22.54
CA ASP A 480 -4.82 24.55 -21.29
C ASP A 480 -5.79 24.79 -20.12
N GLY A 481 -5.78 23.88 -19.15
CA GLY A 481 -6.62 23.98 -17.95
C GLY A 481 -6.15 25.03 -16.95
N ALA A 482 -4.88 25.45 -17.04
CA ALA A 482 -4.25 26.32 -16.05
C ALA A 482 -4.04 27.76 -16.55
N ARG A 483 -3.95 27.96 -17.86
CA ARG A 483 -3.76 29.28 -18.48
C ARG A 483 -5.03 29.69 -19.23
N LYS A 484 -5.44 30.94 -19.04
CA LYS A 484 -6.45 31.60 -19.88
C LYS A 484 -5.82 32.73 -20.69
N GLY A 485 -6.42 33.06 -21.82
CA GLY A 485 -6.09 34.23 -22.61
C GLY A 485 -6.47 35.53 -21.88
N PRO A 486 -6.02 36.70 -22.36
CA PRO A 486 -6.30 38.00 -21.74
C PRO A 486 -7.78 38.28 -21.49
N ASN A 487 -8.67 37.71 -22.32
CA ASN A 487 -10.12 37.88 -22.26
C ASN A 487 -10.84 36.66 -21.63
N GLY A 488 -10.12 35.82 -20.90
CA GLY A 488 -10.66 34.59 -20.30
C GLY A 488 -10.88 33.43 -21.29
N THR A 489 -10.49 33.59 -22.55
CA THR A 489 -10.61 32.55 -23.59
C THR A 489 -9.69 31.36 -23.31
N LEU A 490 -10.12 30.16 -23.72
CA LEU A 490 -9.28 28.97 -23.68
C LEU A 490 -8.09 29.16 -24.63
N VAL A 491 -6.91 28.79 -24.18
CA VAL A 491 -5.69 28.80 -25.00
C VAL A 491 -5.22 27.37 -25.21
N LEU A 492 -4.56 27.10 -26.34
CA LEU A 492 -3.98 25.79 -26.60
C LEU A 492 -2.90 25.47 -25.56
N HIS A 493 -2.92 24.23 -25.07
CA HIS A 493 -1.91 23.74 -24.16
C HIS A 493 -0.53 23.74 -24.84
N LYS A 494 0.47 24.29 -24.14
CA LYS A 494 1.85 24.29 -24.64
C LYS A 494 2.50 22.95 -24.37
N THR A 495 2.95 22.29 -25.43
CA THR A 495 3.54 20.95 -25.33
C THR A 495 5.03 21.00 -25.64
N GLY A 496 5.83 20.53 -24.70
CA GLY A 496 7.28 20.41 -24.85
C GLY A 496 7.68 19.16 -25.61
N ARG A 497 8.98 19.04 -25.88
CA ARG A 497 9.58 17.80 -26.42
C ARG A 497 9.54 16.63 -25.44
N HIS A 498 9.35 16.92 -24.16
CA HIS A 498 9.36 15.95 -23.08
C HIS A 498 8.08 16.11 -22.24
N ALA A 499 7.47 15.00 -21.88
CA ALA A 499 6.47 14.96 -20.82
C ALA A 499 6.96 13.97 -19.76
N THR A 500 7.19 14.47 -18.56
CA THR A 500 7.78 13.74 -17.44
C THR A 500 6.86 13.77 -16.23
N LYS A 501 6.93 12.75 -15.39
CA LYS A 501 6.20 12.67 -14.13
C LYS A 501 6.98 11.92 -13.06
N PHE A 502 6.58 12.13 -11.81
CA PHE A 502 6.87 11.21 -10.72
C PHE A 502 5.96 9.98 -10.82
N ASN A 503 6.45 8.83 -10.39
CA ASN A 503 5.69 7.58 -10.47
C ASN A 503 4.62 7.49 -9.38
N THR A 504 4.83 8.14 -8.23
CA THR A 504 3.93 8.04 -7.08
C THR A 504 3.69 9.39 -6.38
N PRO A 505 2.57 9.51 -5.63
CA PRO A 505 2.30 10.65 -4.74
C PRO A 505 3.43 10.95 -3.76
N ALA A 506 3.96 9.90 -3.14
CA ALA A 506 5.01 10.01 -2.14
C ALA A 506 6.29 10.61 -2.74
N ASP A 507 6.68 10.18 -3.94
CA ASP A 507 7.84 10.74 -4.62
C ASP A 507 7.65 12.22 -4.96
N TYR A 508 6.46 12.60 -5.45
CA TYR A 508 6.16 14.00 -5.74
C TYR A 508 6.26 14.87 -4.49
N VAL A 509 5.59 14.50 -3.41
CA VAL A 509 5.59 15.32 -2.19
C VAL A 509 6.97 15.33 -1.53
N ARG A 510 7.71 14.21 -1.55
CA ARG A 510 9.08 14.18 -1.02
C ARG A 510 10.00 15.13 -1.77
N ALA A 511 9.92 15.16 -3.10
CA ALA A 511 10.66 16.14 -3.89
C ALA A 511 10.27 17.58 -3.53
N TYR A 512 8.98 17.83 -3.30
CA TYR A 512 8.50 19.13 -2.84
C TYR A 512 9.07 19.52 -1.47
N ASP A 513 9.04 18.62 -0.49
CA ASP A 513 9.55 18.88 0.86
C ASP A 513 11.07 19.14 0.86
N GLU A 514 11.85 18.43 0.03
CA GLU A 514 13.28 18.72 -0.16
C GLU A 514 13.55 20.08 -0.82
N ILE A 515 12.64 20.52 -1.69
CA ILE A 515 12.72 21.86 -2.30
C ILE A 515 12.47 22.97 -1.28
N LEU A 516 11.57 22.75 -0.33
CA LEU A 516 11.31 23.73 0.73
C LEU A 516 12.51 23.94 1.66
N LYS A 517 13.40 22.93 1.78
CA LYS A 517 14.62 23.02 2.59
C LYS A 517 15.74 23.81 1.91
N GLN A 518 15.62 24.12 0.62
CA GLN A 518 16.67 24.81 -0.10
C GLN A 518 16.79 26.29 0.32
N PRO A 519 18.00 26.83 0.47
CA PRO A 519 18.22 28.24 0.80
C PRO A 519 17.52 29.21 -0.17
N GLU A 520 17.43 28.83 -1.45
CA GLU A 520 16.74 29.60 -2.49
C GLU A 520 15.24 29.78 -2.19
N TYR A 521 14.60 28.76 -1.61
CA TYR A 521 13.20 28.85 -1.22
C TYR A 521 13.02 29.83 -0.06
N ALA A 522 13.86 29.73 0.98
CA ALA A 522 13.82 30.65 2.12
C ALA A 522 14.04 32.11 1.68
N ALA A 523 15.01 32.34 0.78
CA ALA A 523 15.28 33.66 0.21
C ALA A 523 14.11 34.18 -0.65
N PHE A 524 13.43 33.31 -1.40
CA PHE A 524 12.24 33.67 -2.15
C PHE A 524 11.05 33.98 -1.24
N ALA A 525 10.80 33.16 -0.22
CA ALA A 525 9.70 33.31 0.72
C ALA A 525 9.78 34.68 1.43
N GLY A 526 10.97 35.07 1.91
CA GLY A 526 11.20 36.38 2.54
C GLY A 526 11.45 37.54 1.58
N GLY A 527 11.67 37.27 0.28
CA GLY A 527 12.10 38.28 -0.71
C GLY A 527 10.95 39.00 -1.44
N ARG A 528 11.32 39.96 -2.32
CA ARG A 528 10.38 40.71 -3.17
C ARG A 528 10.12 40.08 -4.55
N LYS A 529 10.84 39.03 -4.92
CA LYS A 529 10.65 38.35 -6.22
C LYS A 529 9.24 37.76 -6.29
N SER A 530 8.55 37.94 -7.42
CA SER A 530 7.20 37.41 -7.65
C SER A 530 7.19 35.94 -8.11
N SER A 531 8.34 35.41 -8.54
CA SER A 531 8.52 34.01 -8.91
C SER A 531 9.98 33.55 -8.72
N VAL A 532 10.16 32.24 -8.55
CA VAL A 532 11.47 31.58 -8.54
C VAL A 532 11.35 30.19 -9.15
N ALA A 533 12.40 29.75 -9.84
CA ALA A 533 12.59 28.35 -10.18
C ALA A 533 13.72 27.80 -9.32
N ILE A 534 13.48 26.66 -8.67
CA ILE A 534 14.44 25.96 -7.83
C ILE A 534 14.70 24.60 -8.48
N GLU A 535 15.97 24.24 -8.61
CA GLU A 535 16.43 23.05 -9.32
C GLU A 535 17.32 22.23 -8.38
N ILE A 536 16.98 20.96 -8.18
CA ILE A 536 17.74 20.04 -7.33
C ILE A 536 18.02 18.78 -8.12
N GLN A 537 19.24 18.26 -8.02
CA GLN A 537 19.58 16.97 -8.62
C GLN A 537 18.69 15.85 -8.09
N MET A 538 18.12 15.04 -8.99
CA MET A 538 17.28 13.89 -8.61
C MET A 538 18.04 12.90 -7.75
N SER A 539 19.35 12.73 -8.02
CA SER A 539 20.22 11.85 -7.24
C SER A 539 20.44 12.33 -5.81
N HIS A 540 20.31 13.63 -5.54
CA HIS A 540 20.36 14.17 -4.19
C HIS A 540 19.09 13.82 -3.39
N ILE A 541 17.93 13.80 -4.06
CA ILE A 541 16.64 13.52 -3.41
C ILE A 541 16.36 12.03 -3.32
N PHE A 542 16.69 11.25 -4.36
CA PHE A 542 16.27 9.85 -4.52
C PHE A 542 17.42 8.86 -4.67
N GLY A 543 18.68 9.29 -4.54
CA GLY A 543 19.85 8.44 -4.74
C GLY A 543 20.10 8.07 -6.20
N SER A 544 21.06 7.18 -6.45
CA SER A 544 21.48 6.78 -7.81
C SER A 544 20.41 6.03 -8.60
N THR A 545 19.41 5.48 -7.93
CA THR A 545 18.29 4.71 -8.49
C THR A 545 17.07 5.57 -8.81
N PHE A 546 17.19 6.90 -8.77
CA PHE A 546 16.08 7.84 -8.99
C PHE A 546 15.24 7.57 -10.26
N ARG A 547 15.81 6.91 -11.28
CA ARG A 547 15.12 6.54 -12.51
C ARG A 547 13.92 5.62 -12.29
N ALA A 548 13.92 4.82 -11.22
CA ALA A 548 12.78 4.00 -10.84
C ALA A 548 11.60 4.83 -10.29
N ARG A 549 11.83 6.10 -9.95
CA ARG A 549 10.88 7.02 -9.29
C ARG A 549 10.18 7.95 -10.28
N ILE A 550 10.64 7.99 -11.52
CA ILE A 550 10.14 8.89 -12.56
C ILE A 550 9.90 8.16 -13.86
N LYS A 551 9.11 8.79 -14.72
CA LYS A 551 8.87 8.31 -16.08
C LYS A 551 8.70 9.48 -17.02
N GLY A 552 8.97 9.26 -18.29
CA GLY A 552 8.75 10.27 -19.32
C GLY A 552 8.61 9.70 -20.72
N TYR A 553 8.03 10.51 -21.59
CA TYR A 553 8.02 10.31 -23.03
C TYR A 553 8.68 11.50 -23.71
N SER A 554 9.57 11.21 -24.66
CA SER A 554 10.33 12.19 -25.43
C SER A 554 10.01 12.08 -26.92
N VAL A 555 9.99 13.22 -27.62
CA VAL A 555 9.97 13.24 -29.08
C VAL A 555 11.32 12.78 -29.62
N ALA A 556 11.35 11.64 -30.29
CA ALA A 556 12.51 11.15 -31.03
C ALA A 556 12.66 11.88 -32.37
N SER A 557 11.55 12.14 -33.07
CA SER A 557 11.53 12.92 -34.30
C SER A 557 10.15 13.55 -34.57
N GLY A 558 10.13 14.64 -35.36
CA GLY A 558 8.92 15.40 -35.67
C GLY A 558 8.63 16.54 -34.68
N THR A 559 7.42 17.11 -34.78
CA THR A 559 6.98 18.26 -33.96
C THR A 559 6.04 17.79 -32.86
N PRO A 560 6.27 18.16 -31.57
CA PRO A 560 5.33 17.88 -30.48
C PRO A 560 3.90 18.31 -30.81
N GLY A 561 2.92 17.49 -30.44
CA GLY A 561 1.50 17.74 -30.71
C GLY A 561 1.07 17.54 -32.17
N GLN A 562 2.00 17.26 -33.09
CA GLN A 562 1.73 16.97 -34.51
C GLN A 562 2.04 15.52 -34.85
N ARG A 563 1.66 14.59 -33.96
CA ARG A 563 1.90 13.14 -34.09
C ARG A 563 3.39 12.79 -34.34
N PRO A 564 4.31 13.26 -33.48
CA PRO A 564 5.72 12.90 -33.56
C PRO A 564 5.96 11.41 -33.30
N LEU A 565 7.14 10.93 -33.69
CA LEU A 565 7.68 9.67 -33.18
C LEU A 565 8.12 9.87 -31.73
N ILE A 566 7.64 9.00 -30.84
CA ILE A 566 7.85 9.11 -29.39
C ILE A 566 8.59 7.88 -28.90
N THR A 567 9.53 8.08 -27.98
CA THR A 567 10.19 7.01 -27.23
C THR A 567 10.06 7.27 -25.74
N ALA A 568 10.28 6.23 -24.93
CA ALA A 568 10.50 6.42 -23.50
C ALA A 568 11.69 7.38 -23.31
N THR A 569 11.57 8.27 -22.32
CA THR A 569 12.64 9.18 -21.96
C THR A 569 13.78 8.41 -21.28
N ASP A 570 14.99 8.56 -21.81
CA ASP A 570 16.21 8.18 -21.10
C ASP A 570 16.64 9.35 -20.21
N PHE A 571 16.64 9.14 -18.89
CA PHE A 571 16.96 10.16 -17.91
C PHE A 571 18.46 10.11 -17.59
N PRO A 572 19.25 11.14 -17.93
CA PRO A 572 20.69 11.17 -17.64
C PRO A 572 20.96 11.44 -16.15
N ASN A 573 22.21 11.23 -15.69
CA ASN A 573 22.54 11.34 -14.26
C ASN A 573 22.39 12.75 -13.68
N ASP A 574 22.38 13.77 -14.53
CA ASP A 574 22.18 15.18 -14.22
C ASP A 574 20.70 15.61 -14.25
N THR A 575 19.77 14.65 -14.34
CA THR A 575 18.33 14.91 -14.21
C THR A 575 18.02 15.63 -12.90
N ILE A 576 17.27 16.71 -12.97
CA ILE A 576 16.86 17.55 -11.84
C ILE A 576 15.35 17.45 -11.59
N VAL A 577 14.93 17.77 -10.37
CA VAL A 577 13.58 18.26 -10.09
C VAL A 577 13.59 19.77 -10.30
N LYS A 578 12.69 20.27 -11.15
CA LYS A 578 12.45 21.70 -11.31
C LYS A 578 11.11 22.06 -10.70
N ALA A 579 11.13 22.91 -9.67
CA ALA A 579 9.93 23.50 -9.08
C ALA A 579 9.87 24.99 -9.35
N ILE A 580 8.68 25.47 -9.72
CA ILE A 580 8.41 26.87 -9.97
C ILE A 580 7.41 27.35 -8.93
N PHE A 581 7.82 28.36 -8.16
CA PHE A 581 6.97 29.02 -7.19
C PHE A 581 6.58 30.42 -7.65
N ARG A 582 5.42 30.87 -7.18
CA ARG A 582 4.94 32.24 -7.35
C ARG A 582 4.38 32.76 -6.04
N LYS A 583 4.24 34.07 -5.94
CA LYS A 583 3.51 34.71 -4.83
C LYS A 583 2.09 35.04 -5.29
N ASN A 584 1.11 34.79 -4.43
CA ASN A 584 -0.26 35.26 -4.63
C ASN A 584 -0.35 36.78 -4.32
N GLU A 585 -1.54 37.35 -4.44
CA GLU A 585 -1.79 38.77 -4.17
C GLU A 585 -1.44 39.18 -2.73
N ASN A 586 -1.52 38.24 -1.79
CA ASN A 586 -1.15 38.43 -0.38
C ASN A 586 0.36 38.25 -0.12
N GLY A 587 1.17 38.08 -1.17
CA GLY A 587 2.62 37.84 -1.04
C GLY A 587 3.00 36.45 -0.54
N GLN A 588 2.04 35.52 -0.40
CA GLN A 588 2.29 34.16 0.07
C GLN A 588 2.82 33.29 -1.07
N PRO A 589 3.95 32.58 -0.88
CA PRO A 589 4.45 31.58 -1.82
C PRO A 589 3.44 30.45 -2.05
N TYR A 590 3.30 30.03 -3.29
CA TYR A 590 2.59 28.81 -3.67
C TYR A 590 3.34 28.09 -4.80
N LEU A 591 3.21 26.76 -4.86
CA LEU A 591 3.77 25.96 -5.93
C LEU A 591 2.93 26.11 -7.19
N LEU A 592 3.51 26.65 -8.26
CA LEU A 592 2.85 26.70 -9.55
C LEU A 592 2.92 25.33 -10.25
N THR A 593 4.12 24.74 -10.31
CA THR A 593 4.36 23.43 -10.93
C THR A 593 5.69 22.85 -10.47
N MET A 594 5.81 21.53 -10.50
CA MET A 594 7.06 20.80 -10.26
C MET A 594 7.10 19.56 -11.13
N PHE A 595 8.26 19.28 -11.75
CA PHE A 595 8.43 18.15 -12.65
C PHE A 595 9.91 17.73 -12.79
N PRO A 596 10.19 16.46 -13.17
CA PRO A 596 11.52 16.03 -13.55
C PRO A 596 11.96 16.68 -14.87
N ASN A 597 13.18 17.20 -14.93
CA ASN A 597 13.75 17.86 -16.11
C ASN A 597 15.21 17.43 -16.31
N PHE A 598 15.68 17.49 -17.55
CA PHE A 598 17.03 17.08 -17.95
C PHE A 598 17.46 17.85 -19.19
#